data_AF-A0A2M8PJX2-F1
#
_entry.id   AF-A0A2M8PJX2-F1
#
_cell.length_a   1.000
_cell.length_b   1.000
_cell.length_c   1.000
_cell.angle_alpha   90.00
_cell.angle_beta   90.00
_cell.angle_gamma   90.00
#
_symmetry.space_group_name_H-M   'P 1'
#
loop_
_entity.id
_entity.type
_entity.pdbx_description
1 polymer ?
#
loop_
_entity_poly.entity_id
_entity_poly.type
_entity_poly.pdbx_seq_one_letter_code
_entity_poly.pdbx_strand_id
1 'polypeptide(L)'
;DAAPFAAITLELMLSADPTDAQRDPTPYVGIQFVGIPEFQGIGTDVSLVIAEALAGDITVAQALERGNEIAREAMEEAGYYD
;
A
#
# COMPACT_ATOMS: atom_id res chain seq x y z
N ASP A 1 3.09 -32.86 -18.96
CA ASP A 1 1.80 -32.32 -18.48
C ASP A 1 2.02 -31.10 -17.62
N ALA A 2 1.07 -30.16 -17.64
CA ALA A 2 1.09 -28.99 -16.77
C ALA A 2 0.90 -29.42 -15.30
N ALA A 3 1.58 -28.75 -14.38
CA ALA A 3 1.43 -29.03 -12.96
C ALA A 3 -0.02 -28.74 -12.50
N PRO A 4 -0.55 -29.45 -11.48
CA PRO A 4 -1.94 -29.28 -11.02
C PRO A 4 -2.32 -27.84 -10.62
N PHE A 5 -1.35 -27.00 -10.26
CA PHE A 5 -1.58 -25.58 -9.92
C PHE A 5 -1.59 -24.64 -11.13
N ALA A 6 -1.17 -25.08 -12.33
CA ALA A 6 -0.95 -24.20 -13.47
C ALA A 6 -2.23 -23.50 -13.95
N ALA A 7 -3.36 -24.21 -13.97
CA ALA A 7 -4.64 -23.64 -14.41
C ALA A 7 -5.14 -22.56 -13.45
N ILE A 8 -5.12 -22.83 -12.14
CA ILE A 8 -5.55 -21.84 -11.13
C ILE A 8 -4.61 -20.64 -11.09
N THR A 9 -3.29 -20.83 -11.28
CA THR A 9 -2.35 -19.71 -11.36
C THR A 9 -2.67 -18.79 -12.55
N LEU A 10 -2.98 -19.35 -13.73
CA LEU A 10 -3.36 -18.56 -14.90
C LEU A 10 -4.68 -17.82 -14.67
N GLU A 11 -5.68 -18.49 -14.10
CA GLU A 11 -6.96 -17.88 -13.76
C GLU A 11 -6.78 -16.67 -12.82
N LEU A 12 -5.98 -16.84 -11.76
CA LEU A 12 -5.66 -15.76 -10.81
C LEU A 12 -4.88 -14.60 -11.46
N MET A 13 -4.00 -14.90 -12.42
CA MET A 13 -3.31 -13.86 -13.20
C MET A 13 -4.30 -13.04 -14.04
N LEU A 14 -5.31 -13.69 -14.62
CA LEU A 14 -6.31 -13.05 -15.46
C LEU A 14 -7.40 -12.32 -14.66
N SER A 15 -7.59 -12.67 -13.39
CA SER A 15 -8.59 -12.06 -12.51
C SER A 15 -8.08 -10.82 -11.76
N ALA A 16 -6.85 -10.36 -11.99
CA ALA A 16 -6.32 -9.20 -11.31
C ALA A 16 -7.04 -7.91 -11.77
N ASP A 17 -7.74 -7.25 -10.84
CA ASP A 17 -8.49 -6.02 -11.08
C ASP A 17 -7.98 -4.89 -10.14
N PRO A 18 -7.30 -3.85 -10.66
CA PRO A 18 -6.82 -2.75 -9.84
C PRO A 18 -7.93 -1.82 -9.34
N THR A 19 -9.16 -1.95 -9.84
CA THR A 19 -10.32 -1.14 -9.42
C THR A 19 -11.12 -1.78 -8.28
N ASP A 20 -10.92 -3.08 -8.02
CA ASP A 20 -11.52 -3.85 -6.93
C ASP A 20 -10.50 -4.82 -6.33
N ALA A 21 -9.37 -4.26 -5.87
CA ALA A 21 -8.23 -5.05 -5.42
C ALA A 21 -8.30 -5.44 -3.93
N GLN A 22 -9.20 -4.83 -3.16
CA GLN A 22 -9.19 -4.84 -1.69
C GLN A 22 -10.44 -5.47 -1.11
N ARG A 23 -10.31 -6.05 0.10
CA ARG A 23 -11.44 -6.69 0.80
C ARG A 23 -12.60 -5.72 1.03
N ASP A 24 -12.28 -4.49 1.41
CA ASP A 24 -13.23 -3.42 1.68
C ASP A 24 -13.14 -2.37 0.56
N PRO A 25 -14.25 -1.71 0.18
CA PRO A 25 -14.23 -0.69 -0.86
C PRO A 25 -13.26 0.45 -0.56
N THR A 26 -12.48 0.87 -1.56
CA THR A 26 -11.49 1.95 -1.44
C THR A 26 -11.76 3.08 -2.44
N PRO A 27 -11.41 4.34 -2.11
CA PRO A 27 -11.59 5.49 -2.99
C PRO A 27 -10.47 5.67 -4.03
N TYR A 28 -9.54 4.72 -4.15
CA TYR A 28 -8.39 4.79 -5.05
C TYR A 28 -8.31 3.55 -5.95
N VAL A 29 -7.59 3.68 -7.07
CA VAL A 29 -7.25 2.58 -7.98
C VAL A 29 -5.82 2.11 -7.72
N GLY A 30 -5.60 0.80 -7.68
CA GLY A 30 -4.28 0.18 -7.58
C GLY A 30 -4.26 -1.06 -6.68
N ILE A 31 -3.27 -1.94 -6.93
CA ILE A 31 -3.08 -3.19 -6.17
C ILE A 31 -1.95 -3.00 -5.15
N GLN A 32 -0.76 -2.64 -5.64
CA GLN A 32 0.48 -2.43 -4.87
C GLN A 32 0.84 -0.95 -4.69
N PHE A 33 0.05 -0.05 -5.26
CA PHE A 33 0.20 1.40 -5.17
C PHE A 33 -1.17 2.04 -4.98
N VAL A 34 -1.17 3.30 -4.54
CA VAL A 34 -2.38 4.14 -4.49
C VAL A 34 -2.31 5.11 -5.66
N GLY A 35 -3.31 5.10 -6.54
CA GLY A 35 -3.35 5.91 -7.75
C GLY A 35 -3.63 7.40 -7.54
N ILE A 36 -2.87 8.05 -6.66
CA ILE A 36 -2.91 9.50 -6.39
C ILE A 36 -1.51 10.12 -6.61
N PRO A 37 -1.41 11.40 -7.01
CA PRO A 37 -0.12 12.07 -7.21
C PRO A 37 0.83 12.02 -6.00
N GLU A 38 0.27 12.09 -4.80
CA GLU A 38 0.99 12.20 -3.53
C GLU A 38 1.66 10.89 -3.11
N PHE A 39 1.21 9.74 -3.67
CA PHE A 39 1.64 8.42 -3.23
C PHE A 39 3.15 8.19 -3.34
N GLN A 40 3.81 8.81 -4.32
CA GLN A 40 5.26 8.67 -4.46
C GLN A 40 6.02 9.25 -3.24
N GLY A 41 5.57 10.39 -2.73
CA GLY A 41 6.14 11.02 -1.54
C GLY A 41 5.82 10.19 -0.30
N ILE A 42 4.53 9.91 -0.06
CA ILE A 42 4.06 9.10 1.06
C ILE A 42 4.78 7.75 1.10
N GLY A 43 4.84 7.04 -0.03
CA GLY A 43 5.48 5.74 -0.13
C GLY A 43 6.98 5.79 0.16
N THR A 44 7.67 6.88 -0.21
CA THR A 44 9.09 7.06 0.11
C THR A 44 9.29 7.23 1.61
N ASP A 45 8.57 8.16 2.23
CA ASP A 45 8.76 8.51 3.64
C ASP A 45 8.31 7.38 4.58
N VAL A 46 7.16 6.75 4.30
CA VAL A 46 6.70 5.57 5.05
C VAL A 46 7.68 4.41 4.94
N SER A 47 8.30 4.20 3.77
CA SER A 47 9.30 3.14 3.59
C SER A 47 10.55 3.37 4.44
N LEU A 48 10.97 4.62 4.64
CA LEU A 48 12.10 4.94 5.52
C LEU A 48 11.79 4.57 6.98
N VAL A 49 10.59 4.89 7.47
CA VAL A 49 10.15 4.52 8.82
C VAL A 49 10.03 3.01 9.00
N ILE A 50 9.54 2.29 7.99
CA ILE A 50 9.51 0.83 7.99
C ILE A 50 10.94 0.26 8.04
N ALA A 51 11.91 0.88 7.35
CA ALA A 51 13.31 0.47 7.39
C ALA A 51 13.93 0.62 8.79
N GLU A 52 13.57 1.67 9.56
CA GLU A 52 13.98 1.82 10.97
C GLU A 52 13.48 0.66 11.84
N ALA A 53 12.22 0.25 11.66
CA ALA A 53 11.68 -0.91 12.39
C ALA A 53 12.37 -2.21 11.98
N LEU A 54 12.69 -2.37 10.69
CA LEU A 54 13.42 -3.53 10.19
C LEU A 54 14.85 -3.60 10.75
N ALA A 55 15.52 -2.45 10.91
CA ALA A 55 16.83 -2.34 11.53
C ALA A 55 16.79 -2.60 13.05
N GLY A 56 15.60 -2.51 13.67
CA GLY A 56 15.39 -2.71 15.10
C GLY A 56 15.53 -1.44 15.93
N ASP A 57 15.59 -0.26 15.28
CA ASP A 57 15.73 1.03 15.96
C ASP A 57 14.42 1.48 16.63
N ILE A 58 13.28 1.09 16.05
CA ILE A 58 11.95 1.33 16.60
C ILE A 58 11.10 0.05 16.55
N THR A 59 10.04 0.01 17.36
CA THR A 59 9.06 -1.07 17.31
C THR A 59 8.18 -0.96 16.08
N VAL A 60 7.58 -2.09 15.66
CA VAL A 60 6.58 -2.11 14.57
C VAL A 60 5.42 -1.15 14.87
N ALA A 61 4.96 -1.08 16.13
CA ALA A 61 3.86 -0.18 16.51
C ALA A 61 4.23 1.29 16.29
N GLN A 62 5.45 1.69 16.67
CA GLN A 62 5.95 3.05 16.44
C GLN A 62 6.10 3.36 14.94
N ALA A 63 6.53 2.39 14.13
CA ALA A 63 6.63 2.58 12.69
C ALA A 63 5.26 2.79 12.04
N LEU A 64 4.25 2.01 12.47
CA LEU A 64 2.88 2.15 11.98
C LEU A 64 2.26 3.49 12.39
N GLU A 65 2.47 3.93 13.64
CA GLU A 65 1.98 5.22 14.14
C GLU A 65 2.58 6.38 13.35
N ARG A 66 3.91 6.43 13.23
CA ARG A 66 4.62 7.47 12.45
C ARG A 66 4.25 7.43 10.96
N GLY A 67 4.16 6.24 10.37
CA GLY A 67 3.75 6.09 8.97
C GLY A 67 2.34 6.60 8.72
N ASN A 68 1.43 6.39 9.68
CA ASN A 68 0.08 6.94 9.60
C ASN A 68 0.05 8.47 9.75
N GLU A 69 0.89 9.05 10.61
CA GLU A 69 1.03 10.51 10.73
C GLU A 69 1.54 11.15 9.43
N ILE A 70 2.60 10.59 8.83
CA ILE A 70 3.14 11.04 7.53
C ILE A 70 2.05 11.02 6.45
N ALA A 71 1.33 9.90 6.33
CA ALA A 71 0.26 9.77 5.35
C ALA A 71 -0.88 10.75 5.61
N ARG A 72 -1.25 10.96 6.88
CA ARG A 72 -2.29 11.93 7.26
C ARG A 72 -1.89 13.35 6.87
N GLU A 73 -0.69 13.79 7.23
CA GLU A 73 -0.19 15.14 6.93
C GLU A 73 -0.15 15.42 5.43
N ALA A 74 0.38 14.48 4.64
CA ALA A 74 0.41 14.61 3.18
C ALA A 74 -1.00 14.76 2.57
N MET A 75 -1.97 14.04 3.11
CA MET A 75 -3.36 14.12 2.65
C MET A 75 -4.07 15.40 3.13
N GLU A 76 -3.71 15.95 4.30
CA GLU A 76 -4.17 17.26 4.77
C GLU A 76 -3.65 18.37 3.86
N GLU A 77 -2.35 18.36 3.56
CA GLU A 77 -1.72 19.34 2.67
C GLU A 77 -2.28 19.30 1.24
N ALA A 78 -2.64 18.10 0.76
CA ALA A 78 -3.28 17.92 -0.54
C ALA A 78 -4.79 18.23 -0.55
N GLY A 79 -5.38 18.58 0.60
CA GLY A 79 -6.77 19.03 0.71
C GLY A 79 -7.82 17.90 0.69
N TYR A 80 -7.45 16.69 1.11
CA TYR A 80 -8.38 15.56 1.23
C TYR A 80 -9.10 15.51 2.59
N TYR A 81 -8.63 16.28 3.57
CA TYR A 81 -9.27 16.43 4.87
C TYR A 81 -9.76 17.87 5.05
N ASP A 82 -10.82 18.03 5.87
CA ASP A 82 -11.40 19.33 6.25
C ASP A 82 -10.55 20.09 7.27
#